data_AF-A0A645EHE2-F1
#
_entry.id   AF-A0A645EHE2-F1
#
_cell.length_a   1.000
_cell.length_b   1.000
_cell.length_c   1.000
_cell.angle_alpha   90.00
_cell.angle_beta   90.00
_cell.angle_gamma   90.00
#
_symmetry.space_group_name_H-M   'P 1'
#
loop_
_entity.id
_entity.type
_entity.pdbx_description
1 polymer ?
#
loop_
_entity_poly.entity_id
_entity_poly.type
_entity_poly.pdbx_seq_one_letter_code
_entity_poly.pdbx_strand_id
1 'polypeptide(L)'
;MNLTVMRNGQQVYAREQAFGGSQLTLDISRHYGMALEEAELAKRSGNLPEGYEAELLNPFMENLALEVSRSLQFFFTSTQFNQVDHIVLAGGCAVIPGIDEVVATRTQFNTLVANPFANMLLSDRVRARNLLADSSSMMVACGLALRRFDSA
;
A
#
# COMPACT_ATOMS: atom_id res chain seq x y z
N MET A 1 -4.45 -7.89 -1.89
CA MET A 1 -4.78 -6.46 -1.96
C MET A 1 -6.19 -6.32 -1.46
N ASN A 2 -6.40 -5.48 -0.45
CA ASN A 2 -7.73 -5.17 0.05
C ASN A 2 -8.03 -3.71 -0.33
N LEU A 3 -9.18 -3.49 -0.97
CA LEU A 3 -9.74 -2.17 -1.21
C LEU A 3 -10.96 -1.99 -0.30
N THR A 4 -10.92 -0.96 0.52
CA THR A 4 -12.04 -0.53 1.37
C THR A 4 -12.41 0.89 0.99
N VAL A 5 -13.69 1.14 0.72
CA VAL A 5 -14.21 2.49 0.50
C VAL A 5 -15.00 2.91 1.72
N MET A 6 -14.66 4.08 2.25
CA MET A 6 -15.28 4.66 3.43
C MET A 6 -15.97 5.97 3.08
N ARG A 7 -17.13 6.20 3.71
CA ARG A 7 -17.86 7.48 3.66
C ARG A 7 -18.31 7.82 5.07
N ASN A 8 -18.00 9.02 5.54
CA ASN A 8 -18.38 9.50 6.88
C ASN A 8 -17.99 8.51 8.00
N GLY A 9 -16.79 7.93 7.92
CA GLY A 9 -16.29 6.94 8.89
C GLY A 9 -16.90 5.54 8.77
N GLN A 10 -17.83 5.31 7.86
CA GLN A 10 -18.45 4.00 7.64
C GLN A 10 -17.93 3.33 6.38
N GLN A 11 -17.64 2.04 6.45
CA GLN A 11 -17.32 1.23 5.29
C GLN A 11 -18.57 1.03 4.43
N VAL A 12 -18.51 1.44 3.17
CA VAL A 12 -19.61 1.30 2.20
C VAL A 12 -19.33 0.23 1.13
N TYR A 13 -18.08 -0.16 0.98
CA TYR A 13 -17.66 -1.20 0.05
C TYR A 13 -16.34 -1.82 0.50
N ALA A 14 -16.18 -3.11 0.30
CA ALA A 14 -14.90 -3.80 0.50
C ALA A 14 -14.74 -4.91 -0.52
N ARG A 15 -13.50 -5.10 -0.98
CA ARG A 15 -13.14 -6.17 -1.90
C ARG A 15 -11.71 -6.60 -1.65
N GLU A 16 -11.50 -7.91 -1.74
CA GLU A 16 -10.18 -8.50 -1.68
C GLU A 16 -9.82 -9.14 -3.02
N GLN A 17 -8.55 -9.02 -3.38
CA GLN A 17 -7.98 -9.62 -4.58
C GLN A 17 -6.59 -10.18 -4.28
N ALA A 18 -6.28 -11.33 -4.88
CA ALA A 18 -4.96 -11.96 -4.78
C ALA A 18 -3.92 -11.17 -5.60
N PHE A 19 -3.45 -10.07 -5.02
CA PHE A 19 -2.39 -9.21 -5.55
C PHE A 19 -1.62 -8.60 -4.37
N GLY A 20 -0.31 -8.47 -4.47
CA GLY A 20 0.48 -7.81 -3.43
C GLY A 20 1.98 -8.02 -3.58
N GLY A 21 2.74 -7.53 -2.61
CA GLY A 21 4.21 -7.54 -2.65
C GLY A 21 4.85 -8.92 -2.69
N SER A 22 4.13 -10.00 -2.36
CA SER A 22 4.61 -11.37 -2.55
C SER A 22 4.83 -11.70 -4.02
N GLN A 23 4.05 -11.10 -4.94
CA GLN A 23 4.24 -11.27 -6.37
C GLN A 23 5.59 -10.70 -6.80
N LEU A 24 5.91 -9.48 -6.36
CA LEU A 24 7.21 -8.86 -6.62
C LEU A 24 8.37 -9.69 -6.06
N THR A 25 8.22 -10.26 -4.85
CA THR A 25 9.23 -11.16 -4.26
C THR A 25 9.42 -12.43 -5.10
N LEU A 26 8.33 -13.02 -5.60
CA LEU A 26 8.39 -14.18 -6.49
C LEU A 26 9.07 -13.85 -7.81
N ASP A 27 8.79 -12.67 -8.37
CA ASP A 27 9.38 -12.23 -9.63
C ASP A 27 10.89 -11.98 -9.48
N ILE A 28 11.31 -11.34 -8.38
CA ILE A 28 12.75 -11.17 -8.03
C ILE A 28 13.44 -12.54 -7.90
N SER A 29 12.84 -13.47 -7.15
CA SER A 29 13.39 -14.81 -6.94
C SER A 29 13.56 -15.56 -8.26
N ARG A 30 12.57 -15.51 -9.15
CA ARG A 30 12.62 -16.16 -10.46
C ARG A 30 13.62 -15.51 -11.41
N HIS A 31 13.64 -14.17 -11.45
CA HIS A 31 14.46 -13.43 -12.38
C HIS A 31 15.95 -13.51 -12.03
N TYR A 32 16.30 -13.39 -10.75
CA TYR A 32 17.70 -13.41 -10.29
C TYR A 32 18.16 -14.75 -9.71
N GLY A 33 17.28 -15.76 -9.68
CA GLY A 33 17.62 -17.10 -9.15
C GLY A 33 17.86 -17.12 -7.63
N MET A 34 17.33 -16.13 -6.89
CA MET A 34 17.47 -16.02 -5.44
C MET A 34 16.46 -16.92 -4.70
N ALA A 35 16.80 -17.35 -3.49
CA ALA A 35 15.81 -17.96 -2.60
C ALA A 35 14.73 -16.92 -2.22
N LEU A 36 13.50 -17.36 -1.89
CA LEU A 36 12.40 -16.43 -1.59
C LEU A 36 12.70 -15.50 -0.40
N GLU A 37 13.36 -16.01 0.63
CA GLU A 37 13.76 -15.20 1.80
C GLU A 37 14.82 -14.16 1.43
N GLU A 38 15.78 -14.55 0.60
CA GLU A 38 16.81 -13.65 0.08
C GLU A 38 16.20 -12.57 -0.82
N ALA A 39 15.27 -12.93 -1.70
CA ALA A 39 14.55 -12.00 -2.55
C ALA A 39 13.73 -10.97 -1.74
N GLU A 40 13.08 -11.40 -0.65
CA GLU A 40 12.33 -10.49 0.24
C GLU A 40 13.27 -9.50 0.95
N LEU A 41 14.42 -9.99 1.42
CA LEU A 41 15.44 -9.16 2.07
C LEU A 41 16.07 -8.16 1.09
N ALA A 42 16.39 -8.61 -0.12
CA ALA A 42 16.92 -7.78 -1.20
C ALA A 42 15.93 -6.67 -1.59
N LYS A 43 14.65 -7.03 -1.77
CA LYS A 43 13.54 -6.08 -2.03
C LYS A 43 13.44 -5.01 -0.94
N ARG A 44 13.52 -5.40 0.33
CA ARG A 44 13.38 -4.48 1.48
C ARG A 44 14.61 -3.59 1.69
N SER A 45 15.81 -4.11 1.40
CA SER A 45 17.07 -3.39 1.57
C SER A 45 17.44 -2.53 0.37
N GLY A 46 16.81 -2.75 -0.80
CA GLY A 46 17.18 -2.14 -2.06
C GLY A 46 18.46 -2.71 -2.67
N ASN A 47 18.98 -3.82 -2.13
CA ASN A 47 20.21 -4.45 -2.61
C ASN A 47 19.92 -5.43 -3.76
N LEU A 48 19.51 -4.88 -4.91
CA LEU A 48 19.16 -5.65 -6.10
C LEU A 48 20.04 -5.27 -7.30
N PRO A 49 20.21 -6.16 -8.29
CA PRO A 49 21.01 -5.89 -9.48
C PRO A 49 20.54 -4.67 -10.28
N GLU A 50 21.47 -4.09 -11.04
CA GLU A 50 21.16 -3.04 -12.03
C GLU A 50 20.13 -3.58 -13.04
N GLY A 51 19.06 -2.82 -13.28
CA GLY A 51 17.92 -3.24 -14.12
C GLY A 51 16.64 -3.57 -13.34
N TYR A 52 16.73 -3.90 -12.04
CA TYR A 52 15.57 -4.26 -11.21
C TYR A 52 14.39 -3.29 -11.33
N GLU A 53 14.67 -1.99 -11.29
CA GLU A 53 13.62 -0.97 -11.34
C GLU A 53 12.84 -1.05 -12.65
N ALA A 54 13.53 -1.09 -13.79
CA ALA A 54 12.91 -1.10 -15.11
C ALA A 54 12.24 -2.45 -15.42
N GLU A 55 12.87 -3.55 -15.02
CA GLU A 55 12.47 -4.90 -15.41
C GLU A 55 11.35 -5.47 -14.53
N LEU A 56 11.33 -5.12 -13.24
CA LEU A 56 10.43 -5.73 -12.26
C LEU A 56 9.62 -4.70 -11.45
N LEU A 57 10.26 -3.67 -10.89
CA LEU A 57 9.56 -2.74 -10.00
C LEU A 57 8.54 -1.87 -10.73
N ASN A 58 8.91 -1.24 -11.84
CA ASN A 58 8.03 -0.39 -12.63
C ASN A 58 6.84 -1.18 -13.19
N PRO A 59 7.01 -2.37 -13.79
CA PRO A 59 5.88 -3.22 -14.17
C PRO A 59 4.99 -3.60 -12.99
N PHE A 60 5.56 -3.87 -11.81
CA PHE A 60 4.78 -4.15 -10.61
C PHE A 60 3.92 -2.95 -10.17
N MET A 61 4.48 -1.74 -10.17
CA MET A 61 3.74 -0.51 -9.83
C MET A 61 2.62 -0.22 -10.84
N GLU A 62 2.89 -0.41 -12.14
CA GLU A 62 1.89 -0.28 -13.19
C GLU A 62 0.73 -1.27 -13.02
N ASN A 63 1.07 -2.53 -12.70
CA ASN A 63 0.09 -3.57 -12.41
C ASN A 63 -0.73 -3.27 -11.15
N LEU A 64 -0.11 -2.74 -10.10
CA LEU A 64 -0.85 -2.29 -8.92
C LEU A 64 -1.85 -1.19 -9.31
N ALA A 65 -1.42 -0.18 -10.05
CA ALA A 65 -2.28 0.91 -10.45
C ALA A 65 -3.43 0.41 -11.35
N LEU A 66 -3.19 -0.57 -12.23
CA LEU A 66 -4.24 -1.29 -12.96
C LEU A 66 -5.29 -1.90 -12.02
N GLU A 67 -4.84 -2.64 -11.00
CA GLU A 67 -5.74 -3.32 -10.08
C GLU A 67 -6.53 -2.35 -9.20
N VAL A 68 -5.92 -1.22 -8.80
CA VAL A 68 -6.62 -0.13 -8.10
C VAL A 68 -7.70 0.47 -9.00
N SER A 69 -7.35 0.84 -10.24
CA SER A 69 -8.29 1.39 -11.22
C SER A 69 -9.46 0.44 -11.49
N ARG A 70 -9.17 -0.85 -11.69
CA ARG A 70 -10.19 -1.89 -11.87
C ARG A 70 -11.09 -2.02 -10.65
N SER A 71 -10.52 -2.00 -9.45
CA SER A 71 -11.28 -2.11 -8.21
C SER A 71 -12.21 -0.91 -7.98
N LEU A 72 -11.77 0.31 -8.35
CA LEU A 72 -12.61 1.51 -8.37
C LEU A 72 -13.74 1.39 -9.40
N GLN A 73 -13.45 0.87 -10.59
CA GLN A 73 -14.49 0.63 -11.60
C GLN A 73 -15.55 -0.35 -11.08
N PHE A 74 -15.14 -1.43 -10.40
CA PHE A 74 -16.09 -2.34 -9.76
C PHE A 74 -16.92 -1.64 -8.69
N PHE A 75 -16.32 -0.79 -7.87
CA PHE A 75 -17.06 0.00 -6.89
C PHE A 75 -18.12 0.90 -7.55
N PHE A 76 -17.76 1.65 -8.60
CA PHE A 76 -18.69 2.56 -9.28
C PHE A 76 -19.80 1.85 -10.05
N THR A 77 -19.54 0.64 -10.56
CA THR A 77 -20.54 -0.16 -11.27
C THR A 77 -21.42 -0.99 -10.35
N SER A 78 -20.96 -1.26 -9.11
CA SER A 78 -21.69 -2.10 -8.13
C SER A 78 -22.40 -1.29 -7.05
N THR A 79 -22.28 0.04 -7.06
CA THR A 79 -22.86 0.92 -6.04
C THR A 79 -23.48 2.17 -6.68
N GLN A 80 -24.16 2.99 -5.89
CA GLN A 80 -24.70 4.28 -6.32
C GLN A 80 -23.66 5.40 -6.39
N PHE A 81 -22.41 5.13 -5.98
CA PHE A 81 -21.33 6.11 -5.98
C PHE A 81 -20.63 6.15 -7.32
N ASN A 82 -20.21 7.34 -7.76
CA ASN A 82 -19.51 7.55 -9.04
C ASN A 82 -18.19 8.32 -8.90
N GLN A 83 -17.81 8.68 -7.67
CA GLN A 83 -16.59 9.43 -7.37
C GLN A 83 -16.04 9.05 -5.98
N VAL A 84 -14.73 9.19 -5.82
CA VAL A 84 -14.02 9.21 -4.54
C VAL A 84 -13.19 10.50 -4.45
N ASP A 85 -12.95 10.99 -3.24
CA ASP A 85 -12.16 12.21 -3.04
C ASP A 85 -10.65 11.92 -3.04
N HIS A 86 -10.26 10.84 -2.36
CA HIS A 86 -8.86 10.46 -2.17
C HIS A 86 -8.68 8.95 -2.21
N ILE A 87 -7.50 8.52 -2.67
CA ILE A 87 -6.99 7.16 -2.51
C ILE A 87 -5.92 7.19 -1.42
N VAL A 88 -6.04 6.31 -0.43
CA VAL A 88 -5.06 6.18 0.65
C VAL A 88 -4.37 4.83 0.53
N LEU A 89 -3.07 4.83 0.23
CA LEU A 89 -2.27 3.63 0.09
C LEU A 89 -1.74 3.19 1.47
N ALA A 90 -2.06 1.97 1.86
CA ALA A 90 -1.62 1.36 3.11
C ALA A 90 -0.94 0.00 2.87
N GLY A 91 -0.27 -0.51 3.88
CA GLY A 91 0.49 -1.75 3.81
C GLY A 91 1.96 -1.54 3.45
N GLY A 92 2.73 -2.62 3.49
CA GLY A 92 4.18 -2.58 3.27
C GLY A 92 4.61 -2.20 1.85
N CYS A 93 3.76 -2.37 0.84
CA CYS A 93 4.06 -1.93 -0.53
C CYS A 93 3.88 -0.42 -0.73
N ALA A 94 3.15 0.26 0.14
CA ALA A 94 2.90 1.70 -0.01
C ALA A 94 4.15 2.56 0.25
N VAL A 95 5.25 1.96 0.74
CA VAL A 95 6.54 2.64 0.96
C VAL A 95 7.42 2.66 -0.30
N ILE A 96 7.00 1.99 -1.38
CA ILE A 96 7.74 1.98 -2.64
C ILE A 96 7.74 3.42 -3.19
N PRO A 97 8.91 4.00 -3.49
CA PRO A 97 9.00 5.37 -4.03
C PRO A 97 8.20 5.52 -5.34
N GLY A 98 7.42 6.61 -5.45
CA GLY A 98 6.65 6.94 -6.66
C GLY A 98 5.36 6.13 -6.86
N ILE A 99 5.03 5.19 -5.96
CA ILE A 99 3.84 4.34 -6.12
C ILE A 99 2.53 5.13 -6.08
N ASP A 100 2.49 6.17 -5.26
CA ASP A 100 1.39 7.13 -5.16
C ASP A 100 1.24 7.95 -6.45
N GLU A 101 2.34 8.40 -7.04
CA GLU A 101 2.34 9.11 -8.32
C GLU A 101 1.83 8.24 -9.47
N VAL A 102 2.28 6.98 -9.54
CA VAL A 102 1.83 6.02 -10.57
C VAL A 102 0.34 5.73 -10.41
N VAL A 103 -0.13 5.50 -9.19
CA VAL A 103 -1.56 5.29 -8.91
C VAL A 103 -2.38 6.55 -9.22
N ALA A 104 -1.94 7.73 -8.79
CA ALA A 104 -2.62 8.99 -9.07
C ALA A 104 -2.72 9.27 -10.57
N THR A 105 -1.62 9.08 -11.30
CA THR A 105 -1.56 9.28 -12.75
C THR A 105 -2.52 8.35 -13.47
N ARG A 106 -2.60 7.08 -13.07
CA ARG A 106 -3.51 6.13 -13.73
C ARG A 106 -4.98 6.37 -13.37
N THR A 107 -5.25 6.63 -12.10
CA THR A 107 -6.63 6.69 -11.59
C THR A 107 -7.25 8.07 -11.73
N GLN A 108 -6.42 9.12 -11.93
CA GLN A 108 -6.82 10.53 -11.94
C GLN A 108 -7.43 11.00 -10.60
N PHE A 109 -7.18 10.27 -9.51
CA PHE A 109 -7.58 10.65 -8.16
C PHE A 109 -6.35 11.00 -7.32
N ASN A 110 -6.53 11.97 -6.42
CA ASN A 110 -5.50 12.35 -5.48
C ASN A 110 -5.14 11.14 -4.60
N THR A 111 -3.87 10.76 -4.59
CA THR A 111 -3.38 9.56 -3.91
C THR A 111 -2.33 9.95 -2.88
N LEU A 112 -2.43 9.37 -1.69
CA LEU A 112 -1.50 9.63 -0.59
C LEU A 112 -1.11 8.34 0.12
N VAL A 113 0.11 8.29 0.66
CA VAL A 113 0.57 7.18 1.50
C VAL A 113 0.08 7.38 2.93
N ALA A 114 -0.50 6.34 3.50
CA ALA A 114 -1.04 6.37 4.86
C ALA A 114 0.07 6.58 5.89
N ASN A 115 -0.12 7.56 6.77
CA ASN A 115 0.67 7.71 7.99
C ASN A 115 -0.27 7.86 9.19
N PRO A 116 -0.56 6.79 9.94
CA PRO A 116 -1.46 6.86 11.09
C PRO A 116 -0.89 7.69 12.26
N PHE A 117 0.40 8.03 12.22
CA PHE A 117 1.10 8.70 13.31
C PHE A 117 1.30 10.21 13.10
N ALA A 118 0.83 10.77 11.98
CA ALA A 118 1.11 12.16 11.59
C ALA A 118 0.76 13.21 12.66
N ASN A 119 -0.28 12.94 13.46
CA ASN A 119 -0.74 13.83 14.54
C ASN A 119 -0.55 13.23 15.94
N MET A 120 0.36 12.26 16.10
CA MET A 120 0.64 11.64 17.39
C MET A 120 1.94 12.17 18.01
N LEU A 121 1.94 12.29 19.34
CA LEU A 121 3.16 12.54 20.09
C LEU A 121 3.99 11.25 20.17
N LEU A 122 5.28 11.35 19.81
CA LEU A 122 6.21 10.23 19.91
C LEU A 122 6.93 10.24 21.25
N SER A 123 6.98 9.09 21.91
CA SER A 123 7.81 8.90 23.11
C SER A 123 9.30 8.87 22.73
N ASP A 124 10.17 9.36 23.61
CA ASP A 124 11.63 9.33 23.44
C ASP A 124 12.23 7.93 23.22
N ARG A 125 11.48 6.88 23.60
CA ARG A 125 11.89 5.48 23.37
C ARG A 125 11.64 5.01 21.93
N VAL A 126 10.89 5.77 21.14
CA VAL A 126 10.52 5.41 19.76
C VAL A 126 11.44 6.13 18.80
N ARG A 127 12.14 5.37 17.95
CA ARG A 127 12.95 5.94 16.88
C ARG A 127 12.04 6.38 15.74
N ALA A 128 11.82 7.68 15.61
CA ALA A 128 10.92 8.28 14.61
C ALA A 128 11.19 7.80 13.17
N ARG A 129 12.48 7.70 12.78
CA ARG A 129 12.88 7.23 11.45
C ARG A 129 12.35 5.82 11.14
N ASN A 130 12.48 4.89 12.08
CA ASN A 130 12.04 3.51 11.90
C ASN A 130 10.50 3.45 11.85
N LEU A 131 9.83 4.21 12.72
CA LEU A 131 8.37 4.28 12.74
C LEU A 131 7.80 4.80 11.40
N LEU A 132 8.41 5.86 10.86
CA LEU A 132 7.96 6.43 9.59
C LEU A 132 8.21 5.49 8.41
N ALA A 133 9.34 4.77 8.41
CA ALA A 133 9.65 3.77 7.38
C ALA A 133 8.62 2.63 7.31
N ASP A 134 8.02 2.26 8.45
CA ASP A 134 7.01 1.20 8.51
C ASP A 134 5.57 1.74 8.63
N SER A 135 5.37 3.06 8.61
CA SER A 135 4.12 3.70 9.04
C SER A 135 2.87 3.22 8.30
N SER A 136 2.93 3.12 6.97
CA SER A 136 1.82 2.65 6.14
C SER A 136 1.42 1.21 6.43
N SER A 137 2.36 0.37 6.87
CA SER A 137 2.11 -1.03 7.25
C SER A 137 1.44 -1.18 8.61
N MET A 138 1.46 -0.13 9.43
CA MET A 138 0.98 -0.15 10.82
C MET A 138 -0.48 0.30 10.98
N MET A 139 -1.19 0.59 9.89
CA MET A 139 -2.60 1.04 9.94
C MET A 139 -3.49 0.10 10.77
N VAL A 140 -3.39 -1.22 10.57
CA VAL A 140 -4.20 -2.21 11.31
C VAL A 140 -3.79 -2.26 12.78
N ALA A 141 -2.49 -2.33 13.07
CA ALA A 141 -1.99 -2.36 14.45
C ALA A 141 -2.36 -1.09 15.22
N CYS A 142 -2.29 0.07 14.57
CA CYS A 142 -2.74 1.34 15.12
C CYS A 142 -4.23 1.31 15.44
N GLY A 143 -5.07 0.85 14.51
CA GLY A 143 -6.52 0.72 14.74
C GLY A 143 -6.86 -0.22 15.91
N LEU A 144 -6.17 -1.36 16.01
CA LEU A 144 -6.34 -2.29 17.15
C LEU A 144 -5.98 -1.63 18.49
N ALA A 145 -4.92 -0.83 18.53
CA ALA A 145 -4.52 -0.09 19.73
C ALA A 145 -5.50 1.04 20.08
N LEU A 146 -6.09 1.71 19.07
CA LEU A 146 -7.06 2.79 19.26
C LEU A 146 -8.39 2.30 19.84
N ARG A 147 -8.76 1.03 19.63
CA ARG A 147 -10.01 0.43 20.13
C ARG A 147 -10.24 0.62 21.63
N ARG A 148 -9.18 0.79 22.43
CA ARG A 148 -9.31 1.06 23.88
C ARG A 148 -9.91 2.44 24.20
N PHE A 149 -9.93 3.35 23.23
CA PHE A 149 -10.39 4.73 23.37
C PHE A 149 -11.75 4.97 22.72
N ASP A 150 -12.30 3.98 22.00
CA ASP A 150 -13.65 4.07 21.47
C ASP A 150 -14.64 4.00 22.63
N SER A 151 -15.38 5.08 22.85
CA SER A 151 -16.60 5.06 23.66
C SER A 151 -17.62 4.17 22.96
N ALA A 152 -18.04 3.10 23.65
CA ALA A 152 -19.07 2.16 23.19
C ALA A 152 -20.38 2.86 22.84
#